data_AF-A0A2G6KNV7-F1
#
_entry.id   AF-A0A2G6KNV7-F1
#
_cell.length_a   1.000
_cell.length_b   1.000
_cell.length_c   1.000
_cell.angle_alpha   90.00
_cell.angle_beta   90.00
_cell.angle_gamma   90.00
#
_symmetry.space_group_name_H-M   'P 1'
#
loop_
_entity.id
_entity.type
_entity.pdbx_description
1 polymer ?
#
loop_
_entity_poly.entity_id
_entity_poly.type
_entity_poly.pdbx_seq_one_letter_code
_entity_poly.pdbx_strand_id
1 'polypeptide(L)'
;MVSFFINCYRFLKTIVNGIKNDEEFRFLFIFIVMLLIGSTAFYVNIEQWRIVDALYFSVMTMATVGYGDLVPITDVGKVFTMLYTFLSVGAFVSITAKSVQMTFLNVQEKKKKLSNRKKTAIK
;
A
#
# COMPACT_ATOMS: atom_id res chain seq x y z
N MET A 1 17.83 -19.14 10.18
CA MET A 1 16.37 -18.87 10.25
C MET A 1 16.03 -17.67 11.13
N VAL A 2 16.64 -17.49 12.31
CA VAL A 2 16.35 -16.36 13.22
C VAL A 2 16.52 -14.97 12.59
N SER A 3 17.55 -14.77 11.77
CA SER A 3 17.81 -13.48 11.10
C SER A 3 16.69 -13.05 10.14
N PHE A 4 15.99 -13.99 9.52
CA PHE A 4 14.84 -13.72 8.65
C PHE A 4 13.70 -13.08 9.45
N PHE A 5 13.36 -13.68 10.60
CA PHE A 5 12.30 -13.17 11.48
C PHE A 5 12.63 -11.80 12.06
N ILE A 6 13.90 -11.56 12.43
CA ILE A 6 14.34 -10.24 12.92
C ILE A 6 14.17 -9.16 11.83
N ASN A 7 14.54 -9.48 10.58
CA ASN A 7 14.36 -8.54 9.47
C ASN A 7 12.88 -8.29 9.16
N CYS A 8 12.06 -9.34 9.20
CA CYS A 8 10.60 -9.23 9.02
C CYS A 8 9.97 -8.36 10.11
N TYR A 9 10.35 -8.55 11.39
CA TYR A 9 9.89 -7.72 12.49
C TYR A 9 10.33 -6.24 12.34
N ARG A 10 11.57 -5.98 11.90
CA ARG A 10 12.04 -4.61 11.65
C ARG A 10 11.27 -3.95 10.51
N PHE A 11 10.93 -4.70 9.47
CA PHE A 11 10.12 -4.23 8.35
C PHE A 11 8.71 -3.85 8.81
N LEU A 12 8.04 -4.75 9.53
CA LEU A 12 6.71 -4.50 10.10
C LEU A 12 6.70 -3.28 11.03
N LYS A 13 7.71 -3.15 11.90
CA LYS A 13 7.85 -1.99 12.78
C LYS A 13 8.03 -0.69 12.00
N THR A 14 8.70 -0.73 10.85
CA THR A 14 8.86 0.43 9.97
C THR A 14 7.53 0.84 9.36
N ILE A 15 6.74 -0.10 8.85
CA ILE A 15 5.40 0.16 8.31
C ILE A 15 4.50 0.77 9.40
N VAL A 16 4.46 0.15 10.59
CA VAL A 16 3.62 0.65 11.70
C VAL A 16 4.04 2.05 12.15
N ASN A 17 5.35 2.32 12.21
CA ASN A 17 5.84 3.66 12.48
C ASN A 17 5.47 4.65 11.36
N GLY A 18 5.47 4.21 10.09
CA GLY A 18 5.04 5.03 8.97
C GLY A 18 3.59 5.45 9.09
N ILE A 19 2.69 4.50 9.40
CA ILE A 19 1.26 4.78 9.61
C ILE A 19 1.03 5.80 10.74
N LYS A 20 1.83 5.74 11.82
CA LYS A 20 1.65 6.64 12.97
C LYS A 20 2.24 8.02 12.76
N ASN A 21 3.44 8.11 12.17
CA ASN A 21 4.24 9.33 12.20
C ASN A 21 4.24 10.12 10.88
N ASP A 22 3.87 9.50 9.76
CA ASP A 22 3.85 10.16 8.45
C ASP A 22 2.40 10.37 8.00
N GLU A 23 2.00 11.64 7.89
CA GLU A 23 0.63 11.99 7.54
C GLU A 23 0.28 11.53 6.13
N GLU A 24 1.16 11.72 5.15
CA GLU A 24 0.93 11.31 3.77
C GLU A 24 0.82 9.79 3.66
N PHE A 25 1.68 9.04 4.36
CA PHE A 25 1.58 7.58 4.39
C PHE A 25 0.23 7.12 4.96
N ARG A 26 -0.23 7.76 6.04
CA ARG A 26 -1.51 7.48 6.67
C ARG A 26 -2.68 7.81 5.74
N PHE A 27 -2.65 8.96 5.07
CA PHE A 27 -3.67 9.34 4.09
C PHE A 27 -3.75 8.34 2.94
N LEU A 28 -2.62 7.95 2.34
CA LEU A 28 -2.58 6.95 1.27
C LEU A 28 -3.10 5.59 1.73
N PHE A 29 -2.73 5.15 2.94
CA PHE A 29 -3.19 3.88 3.49
C PHE A 29 -4.71 3.89 3.70
N ILE A 30 -5.26 4.95 4.31
CA ILE A 30 -6.71 5.09 4.51
C ILE A 30 -7.43 5.16 3.17
N PHE A 31 -6.89 5.89 2.19
CA PHE A 31 -7.45 5.99 0.85
C PHE A 31 -7.53 4.63 0.16
N ILE A 32 -6.48 3.81 0.23
CA ILE A 32 -6.47 2.44 -0.30
C ILE A 32 -7.52 1.57 0.39
N VAL A 33 -7.63 1.63 1.72
CA VAL A 33 -8.64 0.87 2.47
C VAL A 33 -10.05 1.30 2.07
N MET A 34 -10.30 2.59 1.90
CA MET A 34 -11.59 3.11 1.41
C MET A 34 -11.89 2.64 -0.01
N LEU A 35 -10.90 2.66 -0.91
CA LEU A 35 -11.07 2.14 -2.26
C LEU A 35 -11.42 0.65 -2.27
N LEU A 36 -10.75 -0.16 -1.44
CA LEU A 36 -11.02 -1.60 -1.34
C LEU A 36 -12.42 -1.90 -0.77
N ILE A 37 -12.82 -1.20 0.30
CA ILE A 37 -14.15 -1.38 0.89
C ILE A 37 -15.23 -0.92 -0.10
N GLY A 38 -15.03 0.24 -0.74
CA GLY A 38 -15.95 0.80 -1.71
C GLY A 38 -16.13 -0.08 -2.94
N SER A 39 -15.04 -0.57 -3.53
CA SER A 39 -15.10 -1.47 -4.68
C SER A 39 -15.70 -2.82 -4.33
N THR A 40 -15.34 -3.39 -3.17
CA THR A 40 -15.93 -4.66 -2.70
C THR A 40 -17.43 -4.52 -2.53
N ALA A 41 -17.91 -3.46 -1.85
CA ALA A 41 -19.33 -3.19 -1.70
C ALA A 41 -20.02 -3.02 -3.06
N PHE A 42 -19.40 -2.31 -4.00
CA PHE A 42 -19.94 -2.13 -5.34
C PHE A 42 -20.10 -3.46 -6.08
N TYR A 43 -19.06 -4.29 -6.16
CA TYR A 43 -19.12 -5.57 -6.88
C TYR A 43 -20.07 -6.58 -6.24
N VAL A 44 -20.21 -6.58 -4.90
CA VAL A 44 -21.23 -7.40 -4.22
C VAL A 44 -22.65 -7.01 -4.66
N ASN A 45 -22.92 -5.71 -4.83
CA ASN A 45 -24.26 -5.25 -5.19
C ASN A 45 -24.55 -5.33 -6.70
N ILE A 46 -23.56 -5.05 -7.55
CA ILE A 46 -23.77 -4.95 -9.00
C ILE A 46 -23.50 -6.27 -9.72
N GLU A 47 -22.41 -6.95 -9.38
CA GLU A 47 -22.02 -8.23 -9.99
C GLU A 47 -22.51 -9.44 -9.18
N GLN A 48 -23.17 -9.21 -8.03
CA GLN A 48 -23.72 -10.25 -7.15
C GLN A 48 -22.66 -11.27 -6.69
N TRP A 49 -21.41 -10.84 -6.64
CA TRP A 49 -20.30 -11.68 -6.16
C TRP A 49 -20.33 -11.82 -4.65
N ARG A 50 -19.78 -12.93 -4.16
CA ARG A 50 -19.55 -13.09 -2.73
C ARG A 50 -18.54 -12.04 -2.27
N ILE A 51 -18.63 -11.62 -1.01
CA ILE A 51 -17.73 -10.60 -0.43
C ILE A 51 -16.25 -10.96 -0.65
N VAL A 52 -15.90 -12.24 -0.51
CA VAL A 52 -14.53 -12.72 -0.70
C VAL A 52 -14.08 -12.58 -2.16
N ASP A 53 -14.95 -12.94 -3.11
CA ASP A 53 -14.65 -12.88 -4.55
C ASP A 53 -14.53 -11.41 -5.02
N ALA A 54 -15.42 -10.54 -4.51
CA ALA A 54 -15.37 -9.11 -4.77
C ALA A 54 -14.13 -8.42 -4.18
N LEU A 55 -13.73 -8.80 -2.97
CA LEU A 55 -12.50 -8.31 -2.34
C LEU A 55 -11.28 -8.80 -3.11
N TYR A 56 -11.27 -10.09 -3.47
CA TYR A 56 -10.21 -10.68 -4.27
C TYR A 56 -10.05 -9.97 -5.60
N PHE A 57 -11.13 -9.77 -6.37
CA PHE A 57 -11.08 -9.03 -7.63
C PHE A 57 -10.53 -7.61 -7.42
N SER A 58 -11.04 -6.89 -6.41
CA SER A 58 -10.58 -5.52 -6.08
C SER A 58 -9.07 -5.46 -5.80
N VAL A 59 -8.57 -6.37 -4.95
CA VAL A 59 -7.13 -6.44 -4.63
C VAL A 59 -6.31 -6.81 -5.86
N MET A 60 -6.78 -7.76 -6.66
CA MET A 60 -6.10 -8.24 -7.86
C MET A 60 -6.00 -7.18 -8.95
N THR A 61 -7.05 -6.38 -9.15
CA THR A 61 -7.05 -5.24 -10.06
C THR A 61 -6.13 -4.14 -9.54
N MET A 62 -6.21 -3.78 -8.25
CA MET A 62 -5.35 -2.75 -7.66
C MET A 62 -3.87 -3.10 -7.74
N ALA A 63 -3.52 -4.37 -7.49
CA ALA A 63 -2.15 -4.87 -7.58
C ALA A 63 -1.71 -5.13 -9.03
N THR A 64 -2.58 -4.89 -10.02
CA THR A 64 -2.35 -5.14 -11.45
C THR A 64 -2.00 -6.60 -11.80
N VAL A 65 -2.38 -7.55 -10.97
CA VAL A 65 -2.12 -8.98 -11.21
C VAL A 65 -3.14 -9.55 -12.19
N GLY A 66 -4.43 -9.31 -11.95
CA GLY A 66 -5.53 -9.60 -12.87
C GLY A 66 -5.52 -10.98 -13.57
N TYR A 67 -5.72 -12.08 -12.83
CA TYR A 67 -5.72 -13.43 -13.41
C TYR A 67 -6.82 -13.68 -14.45
N GLY A 68 -7.89 -12.87 -14.46
CA GLY A 68 -8.97 -12.97 -15.45
C GLY A 68 -9.98 -14.08 -15.19
N ASP A 69 -9.94 -14.68 -14.01
CA ASP A 69 -10.89 -15.66 -13.50
C ASP A 69 -12.24 -15.05 -13.10
N LEU A 70 -12.22 -13.82 -12.60
CA LEU A 70 -13.40 -12.99 -12.37
C LEU A 70 -13.34 -11.76 -13.27
N VAL A 71 -14.44 -11.47 -13.96
CA VAL A 71 -14.58 -10.30 -14.84
C VAL A 71 -15.99 -9.71 -14.71
N PRO A 72 -16.14 -8.37 -14.65
CA PRO A 72 -17.45 -7.74 -14.57
C PRO A 72 -18.23 -8.00 -15.86
N ILE A 73 -19.46 -8.49 -15.72
CA ILE A 73 -20.33 -8.83 -16.84
C ILE A 73 -21.22 -7.64 -17.19
N THR A 74 -21.63 -6.88 -16.18
CA THR A 74 -22.50 -5.72 -16.34
C THR A 74 -21.75 -4.54 -16.96
N ASP A 75 -22.44 -3.74 -17.77
CA ASP A 75 -21.81 -2.56 -18.39
C ASP A 75 -21.43 -1.51 -17.35
N VAL A 76 -22.24 -1.36 -16.30
CA VAL A 76 -21.92 -0.50 -15.16
C VAL A 76 -20.68 -1.00 -14.42
N GLY A 77 -20.56 -2.32 -14.23
CA GLY A 77 -19.38 -2.95 -13.62
C GLY A 77 -18.11 -2.72 -14.41
N LYS A 78 -18.17 -2.81 -15.76
CA LYS A 78 -17.03 -2.52 -16.64
C LYS A 78 -16.59 -1.06 -16.52
N VAL A 79 -17.52 -0.11 -16.60
CA VAL A 79 -17.21 1.32 -16.48
C VAL A 79 -16.62 1.64 -15.10
N PHE A 80 -17.20 1.09 -14.04
CA PHE A 80 -16.66 1.24 -12.69
C PHE A 80 -15.24 0.66 -12.59
N THR A 81 -15.00 -0.52 -13.14
CA THR A 81 -13.68 -1.16 -13.14
C THR A 81 -12.64 -0.31 -13.85
N MET A 82 -12.99 0.32 -14.98
CA MET A 82 -12.10 1.25 -15.68
C MET A 82 -11.68 2.41 -14.76
N LEU A 83 -12.64 3.08 -14.13
CA LEU A 83 -12.37 4.21 -13.23
C LEU A 83 -11.58 3.77 -11.97
N TYR A 84 -11.99 2.64 -11.39
CA TYR A 84 -11.35 2.06 -10.21
C TYR A 84 -9.88 1.71 -10.48
N THR A 85 -9.57 1.15 -11.65
CA THR A 85 -8.19 0.78 -12.01
C THR A 85 -7.29 2.00 -12.03
N PHE A 86 -7.70 3.11 -12.62
CA PHE A 86 -6.89 4.34 -12.65
C PHE A 86 -6.60 4.88 -11.24
N LEU A 87 -7.61 4.94 -10.37
CA LEU A 87 -7.45 5.47 -9.01
C LEU A 87 -6.62 4.55 -8.12
N SER A 88 -6.89 3.24 -8.17
CA SER A 88 -6.28 2.25 -7.28
C SER A 88 -4.82 2.00 -7.62
N VAL A 89 -4.45 1.92 -8.89
CA VAL A 89 -3.05 1.74 -9.33
C VAL A 89 -2.20 2.95 -8.93
N GLY A 90 -2.71 4.18 -9.11
CA GLY A 90 -2.01 5.39 -8.68
C GLY A 90 -1.75 5.43 -7.18
N ALA A 91 -2.74 5.02 -6.37
CA ALA A 91 -2.59 4.92 -4.92
C ALA A 91 -1.58 3.83 -4.52
N PHE A 92 -1.62 2.67 -5.19
CA PHE A 92 -0.72 1.54 -4.94
C PHE A 92 0.75 1.86 -5.27
N VAL A 93 1.00 2.55 -6.38
CA VAL A 93 2.36 3.02 -6.73
C VAL A 93 2.83 4.10 -5.74
N SER A 94 1.93 4.99 -5.31
CA SER A 94 2.28 6.07 -4.38
C SER A 94 2.68 5.55 -2.99
N ILE A 95 1.96 4.56 -2.45
CA ILE A 95 2.29 3.99 -1.13
C ILE A 95 3.62 3.22 -1.16
N THR A 96 3.91 2.50 -2.25
CA THR A 96 5.17 1.77 -2.41
C THR A 96 6.34 2.76 -2.54
N ALA A 97 6.20 3.80 -3.35
CA ALA A 97 7.20 4.87 -3.46
C ALA A 97 7.46 5.56 -2.11
N LYS A 98 6.41 5.90 -1.37
CA LYS A 98 6.54 6.55 -0.05
C LYS A 98 7.22 5.63 0.98
N SER A 99 6.91 4.33 0.97
CA SER A 99 7.56 3.32 1.83
C SER A 99 9.08 3.30 1.62
N VAL A 100 9.50 3.37 0.36
CA VAL A 100 10.91 3.41 -0.04
C VAL A 100 11.54 4.72 0.44
N GLN A 101 10.93 5.88 0.15
CA GLN A 101 11.43 7.18 0.57
C GLN A 101 11.62 7.28 2.09
N MET A 102 10.65 6.80 2.87
CA MET A 102 10.73 6.78 4.33
C MET A 102 11.94 5.99 4.83
N THR A 103 12.25 4.87 4.17
CA THR A 103 13.44 4.08 4.50
C THR A 103 14.72 4.83 4.15
N PHE A 104 14.79 5.47 2.99
CA PHE A 104 15.95 6.28 2.57
C PHE A 104 16.21 7.48 3.49
N LEU A 105 15.17 8.24 3.87
CA LEU A 105 15.29 9.38 4.78
C LEU A 105 15.82 8.94 6.16
N ASN A 106 15.31 7.84 6.70
CA ASN A 106 15.78 7.27 7.96
C ASN A 106 17.26 6.83 7.90
N VAL A 107 17.71 6.31 6.76
CA VAL A 107 19.12 5.95 6.55
C VAL A 107 20.01 7.19 6.47
N GLN A 108 19.56 8.24 5.76
CA GLN A 108 20.31 9.49 5.63
C GLN A 108 20.43 10.22 6.97
N GLU A 109 19.36 10.29 7.75
CA GLU A 109 19.40 10.87 9.10
C GLU A 109 20.41 10.15 10.00
N LYS A 110 20.43 8.81 9.98
CA LYS A 110 21.38 8.03 10.75
C LYS A 110 22.81 8.32 10.32
N LYS A 111 23.10 8.35 9.01
CA LYS A 111 24.43 8.70 8.49
C LYS A 111 24.87 10.10 8.94
N LYS A 112 23.98 11.10 8.87
CA LYS A 112 24.25 12.47 9.33
C LYS A 112 24.53 12.54 10.83
N LYS A 113 23.73 11.84 11.66
CA LYS A 113 23.92 11.74 13.12
C LYS A 113 25.26 11.07 13.47
N LEU A 114 25.65 10.01 12.77
CA LEU A 114 26.96 9.37 12.97
C LEU A 114 28.13 10.28 12.57
N SER A 115 28.03 10.98 11.43
CA SER A 115 29.07 11.93 10.98
C SER A 115 29.27 13.06 11.99
N ASN A 116 28.18 13.65 12.49
CA ASN A 116 28.25 14.69 13.52
C ASN A 116 28.86 14.19 14.83
N ARG A 117 28.49 12.98 15.29
CA ARG A 117 29.11 12.38 16.48
C ARG A 117 30.62 12.19 16.35
N LYS A 118 31.09 11.74 15.18
CA LYS A 118 32.54 11.62 14.91
C LYS A 118 33.24 12.97 14.96
N LYS A 119 32.63 14.04 14.41
CA LYS A 119 33.19 15.39 14.47
C LYS A 119 33.27 15.95 15.91
N THR A 120 32.29 15.68 16.75
CA THR A 120 32.30 16.10 18.16
C THR A 120 33.32 15.34 18.99
N ALA A 121 33.57 14.05 18.70
CA ALA A 121 34.53 13.24 19.45
C ALA A 121 36.01 13.51 19.12
N ILE A 122 36.30 14.28 18.06
CA ILE A 122 37.67 14.64 17.65
C ILE A 122 38.07 16.05 18.17
N LYS A 123 37.11 16.83 18.65
CA LYS A 123 37.35 18.10 19.36
C LYS A 123 37.52 17.84 20.85
#